data_AF-A0A926ZJ34-F1
#
_entry.id   AF-A0A926ZJ34-F1
#
_cell.length_a   1.000
_cell.length_b   1.000
_cell.length_c   1.000
_cell.angle_alpha   90.00
_cell.angle_beta   90.00
_cell.angle_gamma   90.00
#
_symmetry.space_group_name_H-M   'P 1'
#
loop_
_entity.id
_entity.type
_entity.pdbx_description
1 polymer ?
#
loop_
_entity_poly.entity_id
_entity_poly.type
_entity_poly.pdbx_seq_one_letter_code
_entity_poly.pdbx_strand_id
1 'polypeptide(L)'
;MINSMILAAAQSTVPATPAWSLSIGLVMIICNILGIAIARYATQDRGSQPSLGPIGIPQLVAGTSFGHILGAGVILGLTNVGAL
;
A
#
# COMPACT_ATOMS: atom_id res chain seq x y z
N MET A 1 -3.94 -17.73 -34.41
CA MET A 1 -5.27 -17.47 -33.82
C MET A 1 -5.41 -18.13 -32.44
N ILE A 2 -5.07 -19.41 -32.27
CA ILE A 2 -5.06 -20.10 -30.95
C ILE A 2 -4.12 -19.44 -29.92
N ASN A 3 -2.89 -19.06 -30.31
CA ASN A 3 -1.95 -18.41 -29.39
C ASN A 3 -2.45 -17.06 -28.86
N SER A 4 -3.19 -16.30 -29.67
CA SER A 4 -3.78 -15.01 -29.28
C SER A 4 -4.93 -15.18 -28.30
N MET A 5 -5.72 -16.26 -28.45
CA MET A 5 -6.81 -16.62 -27.52
C MET A 5 -6.28 -17.03 -26.14
N ILE A 6 -5.18 -17.78 -26.09
CA ILE A 6 -4.54 -18.16 -24.82
C ILE A 6 -3.95 -16.93 -24.11
N LEU A 7 -3.35 -16.00 -24.87
CA LEU A 7 -2.80 -14.77 -24.29
C LEU A 7 -3.90 -13.84 -23.75
N ALA A 8 -5.05 -13.77 -24.43
CA ALA A 8 -6.21 -13.02 -23.94
C ALA A 8 -6.85 -13.66 -22.70
N ALA A 9 -6.94 -14.98 -22.62
CA ALA A 9 -7.41 -15.70 -21.43
C ALA A 9 -6.46 -15.58 -20.23
N ALA A 10 -5.16 -15.35 -20.47
CA ALA A 10 -4.21 -15.04 -19.41
C ALA A 10 -4.42 -13.62 -18.85
N GLN A 11 -4.82 -12.64 -19.67
CA GLN A 11 -5.03 -11.27 -19.21
C GLN A 11 -6.15 -11.13 -18.17
N SER A 12 -7.19 -11.97 -18.19
CA SER A 12 -8.24 -11.97 -17.15
C SER A 12 -7.75 -12.45 -15.77
N THR A 13 -6.57 -13.09 -15.73
CA THR A 13 -5.91 -13.54 -14.49
C THR A 13 -4.81 -12.58 -14.04
N VAL A 14 -4.36 -11.67 -14.92
CA VAL A 14 -3.30 -10.71 -14.60
C VAL A 14 -3.95 -9.44 -14.03
N PRO A 15 -3.73 -9.11 -12.75
CA PRO A 15 -4.21 -7.84 -12.19
C PRO A 15 -3.65 -6.68 -13.01
N ALA A 16 -4.46 -5.64 -13.24
CA ALA A 16 -3.98 -4.41 -13.84
C ALA A 16 -2.85 -3.84 -12.97
N THR A 17 -1.60 -3.97 -13.43
CA THR A 17 -0.44 -3.35 -12.78
C THR A 17 -0.28 -1.95 -13.35
N PRO A 18 -0.71 -0.90 -12.64
CA PRO A 18 -0.51 0.46 -13.13
C PRO A 18 0.99 0.74 -13.23
N ALA A 19 1.42 1.36 -14.33
CA ALA A 19 2.81 1.81 -14.46
C ALA A 19 3.10 2.86 -13.39
N TRP A 20 4.29 2.83 -12.80
CA TRP A 20 4.66 3.77 -11.73
C TRP A 20 4.51 5.22 -12.22
N SER A 21 3.78 6.03 -11.45
CA SER A 21 3.39 7.40 -11.78
C SER A 21 3.34 8.23 -10.49
N LEU A 22 3.47 9.55 -10.63
CA LEU A 22 3.48 10.49 -9.50
C LEU A 22 2.17 10.40 -8.67
N SER A 23 1.03 10.15 -9.34
CA SER A 23 -0.27 9.96 -8.69
C SER A 23 -0.27 8.73 -7.76
N ILE A 24 0.36 7.63 -8.17
CA ILE A 24 0.46 6.39 -7.39
C ILE A 24 1.35 6.62 -6.17
N GLY A 25 2.46 7.36 -6.34
CA GLY A 25 3.31 7.77 -5.23
C GLY A 25 2.58 8.64 -4.21
N LEU A 26 1.75 9.59 -4.65
CA LEU A 26 0.92 10.43 -3.77
C LEU A 26 -0.09 9.60 -2.97
N VAL A 27 -0.81 8.70 -3.62
CA VAL A 27 -1.75 7.78 -2.95
C VAL A 27 -1.02 6.94 -1.90
N MET A 28 0.18 6.46 -2.22
CA MET A 28 1.00 5.67 -1.31
C MET A 28 1.42 6.46 -0.06
N ILE A 29 1.85 7.72 -0.22
CA ILE A 29 2.21 8.60 0.90
C ILE A 29 1.00 8.83 1.81
N ILE A 30 -0.17 9.09 1.24
CA ILE A 30 -1.41 9.28 2.01
C ILE A 30 -1.75 8.01 2.81
N CYS A 31 -1.69 6.84 2.18
CA CYS A 31 -1.92 5.56 2.85
C CYS A 31 -0.89 5.29 3.96
N ASN A 32 0.36 5.72 3.78
CA ASN A 32 1.40 5.59 4.78
C ASN A 32 1.14 6.49 6.00
N ILE A 33 0.71 7.74 5.79
CA ILE A 33 0.32 8.67 6.86
C ILE A 33 -0.87 8.10 7.66
N LEU A 34 -1.87 7.56 6.96
CA LEU A 34 -3.01 6.88 7.59
C LEU A 34 -2.57 5.64 8.37
N GLY A 35 -1.66 4.84 7.81
CA GLY A 35 -1.10 3.66 8.48
C GLY A 35 -0.34 4.01 9.77
N ILE A 36 0.45 5.09 9.76
CA ILE A 36 1.13 5.61 10.95
C ILE A 36 0.12 6.14 11.97
N ALA A 37 -0.93 6.84 11.55
CA ALA A 37 -1.98 7.31 12.45
C ALA A 37 -2.67 6.14 13.15
N ILE A 38 -3.03 5.10 12.40
CA ILE A 38 -3.65 3.88 12.93
C ILE A 38 -2.68 3.16 13.88
N ALA A 39 -1.41 3.01 13.51
CA ALA A 39 -0.41 2.40 14.38
C ALA A 39 -0.20 3.17 15.70
N ARG A 40 -0.33 4.50 15.68
CA ARG A 40 -0.29 5.34 16.90
C ARG A 40 -1.51 5.16 17.79
N TYR A 41 -2.70 4.91 17.24
CA TYR A 41 -3.92 4.66 18.02
C TYR A 41 -4.04 3.21 18.49
N ALA A 42 -3.56 2.26 17.70
CA ALA A 42 -3.63 0.82 17.99
C ALA A 42 -2.57 0.37 19.01
N THR A 43 -1.46 1.10 19.13
CA THR A 43 -0.38 0.75 20.06
C THR A 43 -0.55 1.50 21.38
N GLN A 44 -0.90 0.77 22.45
CA GLN A 44 -0.99 1.31 23.81
C GLN A 44 0.39 1.51 24.46
N ASP A 45 1.39 0.73 24.05
CA ASP A 45 2.74 0.77 24.59
C ASP A 45 3.60 1.79 23.82
N ARG A 46 3.70 3.00 24.37
CA ARG A 46 4.46 4.11 23.77
C ARG A 46 5.99 3.96 23.93
N GLY A 47 6.50 2.80 24.38
CA GLY A 47 7.86 2.77 24.92
C GLY A 47 8.62 1.44 24.97
N SER A 48 8.16 0.33 24.39
CA SER A 48 8.95 -0.91 24.39
C SER A 48 10.04 -0.93 23.30
N GLN A 49 11.07 -0.09 23.49
CA GLN A 49 12.43 -0.10 22.88
C GLN A 49 12.56 0.38 21.41
N PRO A 50 13.81 0.58 20.93
CA PRO A 50 14.55 1.85 20.99
C PRO A 50 13.78 3.01 20.32
N SER A 51 13.88 4.20 20.89
CA SER A 51 13.19 5.40 20.40
C SER A 51 14.14 6.27 19.56
N LEU A 52 13.73 6.60 18.33
CA LEU A 52 14.30 7.70 17.54
C LEU A 52 13.38 8.92 17.66
N GLY A 53 13.14 9.40 18.89
CA GLY A 53 12.31 10.56 19.18
C GLY A 53 10.87 10.23 19.62
N PRO A 54 9.85 11.08 19.33
CA PRO A 54 8.48 10.90 19.82
C PRO A 54 7.73 9.68 19.25
N ILE A 55 8.38 8.89 18.39
CA ILE A 55 7.84 7.73 17.69
C ILE A 55 8.82 6.58 17.93
N GLY A 56 8.37 5.50 18.59
CA GLY A 56 9.18 4.28 18.70
C GLY A 56 9.52 3.70 17.33
N ILE A 57 10.71 3.13 17.17
CA ILE A 57 11.07 2.36 15.96
C ILE A 57 9.98 1.33 15.59
N PRO A 58 9.46 0.51 16.53
CA PRO A 58 8.43 -0.47 16.19
C PRO A 58 7.14 0.15 15.67
N GLN A 59 6.67 1.28 16.20
CA GLN A 59 5.44 1.93 15.69
C GLN A 59 5.64 2.57 14.31
N LEU A 60 6.84 3.08 14.00
CA LEU A 60 7.15 3.62 12.67
C LEU A 60 7.18 2.49 11.64
N VAL A 61 7.89 1.40 11.94
CA VAL A 61 7.98 0.25 11.03
C VAL A 61 6.61 -0.41 10.87
N ALA A 62 5.88 -0.67 11.95
CA ALA A 62 4.54 -1.24 11.87
C ALA A 62 3.56 -0.34 11.08
N GLY A 63 3.56 0.97 11.34
CA GLY A 63 2.69 1.92 10.64
C GLY A 63 3.02 2.07 9.15
N THR A 64 4.32 2.12 8.80
CA THR A 64 4.77 2.22 7.41
C THR A 64 4.54 0.91 6.63
N SER A 65 4.77 -0.26 7.24
CA SER A 65 4.47 -1.57 6.65
C SER A 65 2.96 -1.78 6.47
N PHE A 66 2.15 -1.44 7.47
CA PHE A 66 0.69 -1.50 7.34
C PHE A 66 0.16 -0.53 6.28
N GLY A 67 0.69 0.70 6.26
CA GLY A 67 0.39 1.68 5.22
C GLY A 67 0.79 1.22 3.82
N HIS A 68 1.85 0.41 3.68
CA HIS A 68 2.21 -0.20 2.39
C HIS A 68 1.20 -1.25 1.93
N ILE A 69 0.73 -2.12 2.83
CA ILE A 69 -0.29 -3.13 2.50
C ILE A 69 -1.60 -2.45 2.10
N LEU A 70 -2.03 -1.44 2.87
CA LEU A 70 -3.20 -0.62 2.57
C LEU A 70 -3.03 0.09 1.22
N GLY A 71 -1.89 0.73 1.00
CA GLY A 71 -1.57 1.42 -0.25
C GLY A 71 -1.60 0.51 -1.47
N ALA A 72 -1.02 -0.69 -1.39
CA ALA A 72 -1.09 -1.67 -2.48
C ALA A 72 -2.54 -2.07 -2.80
N GLY A 73 -3.37 -2.29 -1.78
CA GLY A 73 -4.80 -2.57 -1.97
C GLY A 73 -5.57 -1.42 -2.61
N VAL A 74 -5.32 -0.19 -2.17
CA VAL A 74 -5.98 1.01 -2.74
C VAL A 74 -5.52 1.29 -4.16
N ILE A 75 -4.23 1.18 -4.46
CA ILE A 75 -3.70 1.40 -5.81
C ILE A 75 -4.29 0.38 -6.78
N LEU A 76 -4.27 -0.91 -6.43
CA LEU A 76 -4.86 -1.95 -7.26
C LEU A 76 -6.38 -1.76 -7.39
N GLY A 77 -7.09 -1.45 -6.31
CA GLY A 77 -8.53 -1.20 -6.35
C GLY A 77 -8.91 0.00 -7.23
N LEU A 78 -8.19 1.11 -7.09
CA LEU A 78 -8.47 2.34 -7.81
C LEU A 78 -8.10 2.24 -9.30
N THR A 79 -7.06 1.46 -9.62
CA THR A 79 -6.71 1.08 -11.00
C THR A 79 -7.80 0.19 -11.63
N ASN A 80 -8.35 -0.77 -10.87
CA ASN A 80 -9.44 -1.62 -11.37
C ASN A 80 -10.73 -0.83 -11.63
N VAL A 81 -10.98 0.24 -10.87
CA VAL A 81 -12.12 1.15 -11.09
C VAL A 81 -11.86 2.17 -12.21
N GLY A 82 -10.62 2.28 -12.71
CA GLY A 82 -10.23 3.21 -13.76
C GLY A 82 -10.12 4.68 -13.31
N ALA A 83 -10.01 4.91 -12.01
CA ALA A 83 -9.85 6.25 -11.42
C ALA A 83 -8.39 6.64 -11.20
N LEU A 84 -7.45 5.75 -11.53
CA LEU A 84 -6.00 5.96 -11.65
C LEU A 84 -5.49 5.27 -12.91
#